data_AF-A0A845SAA9-F1
#
_entry.id   AF-A0A845SAA9-F1
#
_cell.length_a   1.000
_cell.length_b   1.000
_cell.length_c   1.000
_cell.angle_alpha   90.00
_cell.angle_beta   90.00
_cell.angle_gamma   90.00
#
_symmetry.space_group_name_H-M   'P 1'
#
loop_
_entity.id
_entity.type
_entity.pdbx_description
1 polymer ?
#
loop_
_entity_poly.entity_id
_entity_poly.type
_entity_poly.pdbx_seq_one_letter_code
_entity_poly.pdbx_strand_id
1 'polypeptide(L)'
;MNLYLTLKAIHVIAVISWMVGLLYLPRLFVYHVENNSAEASKIFKVMEKRLMKIIMNPAMIVTWLTGLFILWISGFDSIFSLWMSIKFLFVIILSGYHGFLSKCLKD
;
A
#
# COMPACT_ATOMS: atom_id res chain seq x y z
N MET A 1 -7.32 13.66 -23.45
CA MET A 1 -7.51 12.56 -22.47
C MET A 1 -8.26 13.12 -21.27
N ASN A 2 -9.35 12.50 -20.82
CA ASN A 2 -10.17 13.03 -19.73
C ASN A 2 -9.37 12.95 -18.41
N LEU A 3 -9.11 14.08 -17.75
CA LEU A 3 -8.27 14.18 -16.53
C LEU A 3 -8.69 13.15 -15.47
N TYR A 4 -10.00 12.95 -15.32
CA TYR A 4 -10.59 11.95 -14.43
C TYR A 4 -10.12 10.51 -14.74
N LEU A 5 -10.06 10.13 -16.02
CA LEU A 5 -9.61 8.79 -16.42
C LEU A 5 -8.12 8.60 -16.16
N THR A 6 -7.30 9.62 -16.41
CA THR A 6 -5.86 9.60 -16.11
C THR A 6 -5.63 9.43 -14.61
N LEU A 7 -6.33 10.20 -13.77
CA LEU A 7 -6.25 10.07 -12.32
C LEU A 7 -6.68 8.69 -11.83
N LYS A 8 -7.79 8.16 -12.38
CA LYS A 8 -8.26 6.82 -12.05
C LYS A 8 -7.23 5.75 -12.45
N ALA A 9 -6.58 5.88 -13.60
CA ALA A 9 -5.53 4.96 -14.02
C ALA A 9 -4.33 4.99 -13.05
N ILE A 10 -3.83 6.18 -12.69
CA ILE A 10 -2.73 6.34 -11.73
C ILE A 10 -3.11 5.76 -10.37
N HIS A 11 -4.33 6.01 -9.90
CA HIS A 11 -4.84 5.48 -8.65
C HIS A 11 -4.84 3.95 -8.64
N VAL A 12 -5.36 3.31 -9.70
CA VAL A 12 -5.41 1.85 -9.80
C VAL A 12 -4.00 1.25 -9.82
N ILE A 13 -3.06 1.85 -10.56
CA ILE A 13 -1.65 1.41 -10.58
C ILE A 13 -1.06 1.49 -9.16
N ALA A 14 -1.25 2.61 -8.47
CA ALA A 14 -0.73 2.80 -7.12
C ALA A 14 -1.32 1.80 -6.11
N VAL A 15 -2.64 1.55 -6.18
CA VAL A 15 -3.32 0.55 -5.34
C VAL A 15 -2.74 -0.84 -5.56
N ILE A 16 -2.57 -1.25 -6.82
CA ILE A 16 -2.03 -2.58 -7.16
C ILE A 16 -0.59 -2.70 -6.67
N SER A 17 0.26 -1.70 -6.92
CA SER A 17 1.65 -1.69 -6.43
C SER A 17 1.73 -1.79 -4.91
N TRP A 18 0.83 -1.10 -4.21
CA TRP A 18 0.76 -1.16 -2.75
C TRP A 18 0.29 -2.53 -2.25
N MET A 19 -0.77 -3.09 -2.83
CA MET A 19 -1.30 -4.42 -2.49
C MET A 19 -0.28 -5.53 -2.70
N VAL A 20 0.44 -5.52 -3.82
CA VAL A 20 1.50 -6.50 -4.08
C VAL A 20 2.60 -6.43 -3.01
N GLY A 21 3.01 -5.22 -2.61
CA GLY A 21 3.97 -5.05 -1.53
C GLY A 21 3.47 -5.59 -0.19
N LEU A 22 2.21 -5.31 0.17
CA LEU A 22 1.59 -5.80 1.41
C LEU A 22 1.53 -7.32 1.48
N LEU A 23 1.33 -8.01 0.35
CA LEU A 23 1.32 -9.47 0.28
C LEU A 23 2.72 -10.08 0.22
N TYR A 24 3.69 -9.38 -0.38
CA TYR A 24 5.04 -9.89 -0.56
C TYR A 24 5.92 -9.75 0.69
N LEU A 25 5.75 -8.67 1.46
CA LEU A 25 6.57 -8.43 2.66
C LEU A 25 6.43 -9.50 3.77
N PRO A 26 5.22 -9.99 4.13
CA PRO A 26 5.09 -11.05 5.13
C PRO A 26 5.84 -12.32 4.73
N ARG A 27 5.84 -12.65 3.44
CA ARG A 27 6.57 -13.80 2.90
C ARG A 27 8.09 -13.62 3.05
N LEU A 28 8.59 -12.40 2.84
CA LEU A 28 9.97 -12.04 3.10
C LEU A 28 10.34 -12.25 4.58
N PHE A 29 9.47 -11.86 5.51
CA PHE A 29 9.69 -12.09 6.95
C PHE A 29 9.80 -13.57 7.31
N VAL A 30 8.95 -14.42 6.72
CA VAL A 30 9.05 -15.88 6.92
C VAL A 30 10.41 -16.41 6.45
N TYR A 31 10.84 -16.03 5.24
CA TYR A 31 12.15 -16.46 4.73
C TYR A 31 13.33 -15.91 5.53
N HIS A 32 13.20 -14.73 6.12
CA HIS A 32 14.23 -14.18 7.00
C HIS A 32 14.36 -15.03 8.27
N VAL A 33 13.25 -15.38 8.91
CA VAL A 33 13.27 -16.20 10.14
C VAL A 33 13.74 -17.64 9.87
N GLU A 34 13.44 -18.21 8.70
CA GLU A 34 13.91 -19.55 8.32
C GLU A 34 15.43 -19.61 8.06
N ASN A 35 16.07 -18.48 7.74
CA ASN A 35 17.49 -18.42 7.43
C ASN A 35 18.33 -17.91 8.61
N ASN A 36 19.07 -18.80 9.27
CA ASN A 36 19.93 -18.46 10.41
C ASN A 36 21.31 -17.88 10.06
N SER A 37 21.59 -17.63 8.78
CA SER A 37 22.85 -17.01 8.35
C SER A 37 22.85 -15.51 8.65
N ALA A 38 23.91 -15.04 9.32
CA ALA A 38 24.12 -13.61 9.59
C ALA A 38 24.24 -12.77 8.29
N GLU A 39 24.69 -13.38 7.20
CA GLU A 39 24.83 -12.73 5.90
C GLU A 39 23.47 -12.63 5.19
N ALA A 40 22.69 -13.71 5.22
CA ALA A 40 21.32 -13.72 4.70
C ALA A 40 20.42 -12.71 5.43
N SER A 41 20.51 -12.65 6.78
CA SER A 41 19.73 -11.69 7.57
C SER A 41 20.02 -10.23 7.19
N LYS A 42 21.28 -9.87 6.91
CA LYS A 42 21.63 -8.52 6.44
C LYS A 42 20.98 -8.20 5.10
N ILE A 43 20.97 -9.16 4.18
CA ILE A 43 20.35 -9.01 2.86
C ILE A 43 18.83 -8.83 3.00
N PHE A 44 18.17 -9.70 3.79
CA PHE A 44 16.72 -9.62 4.02
C PHE A 44 16.31 -8.29 4.64
N LYS A 45 17.01 -7.81 5.67
CA LYS A 45 16.74 -6.48 6.27
C LYS A 45 16.81 -5.35 5.25
N VAL A 46 17.77 -5.41 4.31
CA VAL A 46 17.87 -4.41 3.24
C VAL A 46 16.69 -4.53 2.27
N MET A 47 16.33 -5.75 1.85
CA MET A 47 15.22 -6.00 0.93
C MET A 47 13.89 -5.54 1.52
N GLU A 48 13.58 -5.93 2.75
CA GLU A 48 12.35 -5.56 3.46
C GLU A 48 12.25 -4.03 3.64
N LYS A 49 13.34 -3.38 4.04
CA LYS A 49 13.39 -1.93 4.22
C LYS A 49 13.24 -1.16 2.91
N ARG A 50 13.84 -1.66 1.82
CA ARG A 50 13.69 -1.08 0.48
C ARG A 50 12.25 -1.25 -0.01
N LEU A 51 11.68 -2.44 0.10
CA LEU A 51 10.29 -2.70 -0.28
C LEU A 51 9.33 -1.75 0.46
N MET A 52 9.48 -1.61 1.78
CA MET A 52 8.66 -0.71 2.58
C MET A 52 8.84 0.76 2.20
N LYS A 53 10.08 1.27 2.19
CA LYS A 53 10.33 2.70 2.01
C LYS A 53 10.22 3.18 0.56
N ILE A 54 10.63 2.37 -0.41
CA ILE A 54 10.77 2.77 -1.82
C ILE A 54 9.53 2.41 -2.62
N ILE A 55 8.83 1.33 -2.28
CA ILE A 55 7.67 0.85 -3.05
C ILE A 55 6.38 1.11 -2.28
N MET A 56 6.23 0.52 -1.10
CA MET A 56 4.93 0.51 -0.41
C MET A 56 4.53 1.88 0.13
N ASN A 57 5.44 2.59 0.79
CA ASN A 57 5.16 3.94 1.32
C ASN A 57 4.72 4.94 0.23
N PRO A 58 5.47 5.13 -0.88
CA PRO A 58 5.04 6.06 -1.93
C PRO A 58 3.77 5.57 -2.63
N ALA A 59 3.61 4.25 -2.86
CA ALA A 59 2.38 3.71 -3.45
C ALA A 59 1.14 3.98 -2.58
N MET A 60 1.26 3.84 -1.26
CA MET A 60 0.20 4.20 -0.30
C MET A 60 -0.13 5.69 -0.38
N ILE A 61 0.89 6.56 -0.37
CA ILE A 61 0.69 8.02 -0.43
C ILE A 61 -0.02 8.41 -1.73
N VAL A 62 0.44 7.91 -2.87
CA VAL A 62 -0.18 8.18 -4.17
C VAL A 62 -1.62 7.65 -4.20
N THR A 63 -1.88 6.48 -3.65
CA THR A 63 -3.22 5.90 -3.55
C THR A 63 -4.16 6.82 -2.78
N TRP A 64 -3.74 7.32 -1.62
CA TRP A 64 -4.54 8.25 -0.81
C TRP A 64 -4.77 9.59 -1.50
N LEU A 65 -3.71 10.21 -2.02
CA LEU A 65 -3.81 11.51 -2.70
C LEU A 65 -4.74 11.44 -3.92
N THR A 66 -4.53 10.45 -4.79
CA THR A 66 -5.36 10.29 -5.99
C THR A 66 -6.78 9.86 -5.66
N GLY A 67 -6.97 9.03 -4.63
CA GLY A 67 -8.30 8.60 -4.19
C GLY A 67 -9.15 9.74 -3.64
N LEU A 68 -8.55 10.57 -2.78
CA LEU A 68 -9.20 11.78 -2.23
C LEU A 68 -9.46 12.82 -3.33
N PHE A 69 -8.55 12.96 -4.29
CA PHE A 69 -8.73 13.90 -5.39
C PHE A 69 -9.86 13.48 -6.34
N ILE A 70 -9.98 12.17 -6.64
CA ILE A 70 -11.11 11.63 -7.42
C ILE A 70 -12.44 11.83 -6.68
N LEU A 71 -12.46 11.61 -5.36
CA LEU A 71 -13.63 11.88 -4.52
C LEU A 71 -14.05 13.35 -4.59
N TRP A 72 -13.09 14.26 -4.50
CA TRP A 72 -13.34 15.70 -4.58
C TRP A 72 -13.94 16.12 -5.93
N ILE A 73 -13.43 15.57 -7.04
CA ILE A 73 -13.96 15.84 -8.40
C ILE A 73 -15.35 15.21 -8.59
N SER A 74 -15.63 14.07 -7.96
CA SER A 74 -16.89 13.33 -8.14
C SER A 74 -18.05 13.86 -7.26
N GLY A 75 -17.77 14.83 -6.37
CA GLY A 75 -18.74 15.40 -5.44
C GLY A 75 -19.00 14.54 -4.20
N PHE A 76 -19.40 15.19 -3.10
CA PHE A 76 -19.64 14.53 -1.80
C PHE A 76 -20.80 13.53 -1.81
N ASP A 77 -21.76 13.66 -2.72
CA ASP A 77 -22.88 12.71 -2.87
C ASP A 77 -22.38 11.29 -3.19
N SER A 78 -21.22 11.17 -3.86
CA SER A 78 -20.60 9.89 -4.17
C SER A 78 -20.10 9.12 -2.93
N ILE A 79 -19.85 9.80 -1.81
CA ILE A 79 -19.39 9.18 -0.56
C ILE A 79 -20.53 8.38 0.10
N PHE A 80 -21.76 8.88 0.00
CA PHE A 80 -22.96 8.22 0.53
C PHE A 80 -23.38 6.98 -0.27
N SER A 81 -22.74 6.73 -1.42
CA SER A 81 -22.89 5.45 -2.10
C SER A 81 -22.35 4.33 -1.22
N LEU A 82 -23.17 3.29 -1.02
CA LEU A 82 -22.79 2.08 -0.27
C LEU A 82 -21.44 1.51 -0.75
N TRP A 83 -21.21 1.53 -2.07
CA TRP A 83 -19.97 1.04 -2.66
C TRP A 83 -18.74 1.86 -2.25
N MET A 84 -18.86 3.19 -2.21
CA MET A 84 -17.74 4.07 -1.85
C MET A 84 -17.40 3.95 -0.37
N SER A 85 -18.43 3.85 0.48
CA SER A 85 -18.26 3.62 1.92
C SER A 85 -17.54 2.31 2.22
N ILE A 86 -17.94 1.21 1.57
CA ILE A 86 -17.26 -0.09 1.68
C ILE A 86 -15.81 0.02 1.20
N LYS A 87 -15.58 0.60 0.02
CA LYS A 87 -14.23 0.75 -0.54
C LYS A 87 -13.31 1.56 0.38
N PHE A 88 -13.82 2.65 0.96
CA PHE A 88 -13.05 3.48 1.88
C PHE A 88 -12.68 2.73 3.16
N LEU A 89 -13.61 1.95 3.72
CA LEU A 89 -13.35 1.08 4.86
C LEU A 89 -12.21 0.09 4.58
N PHE A 90 -12.22 -0.55 3.41
CA PHE A 90 -11.13 -1.46 2.99
C PHE A 90 -9.78 -0.75 2.90
N VAL A 91 -9.72 0.47 2.36
CA VAL A 91 -8.47 1.24 2.27
C VAL A 91 -7.94 1.59 3.66
N ILE A 92 -8.81 1.91 4.62
CA ILE A 92 -8.41 2.13 6.02
C ILE A 92 -7.84 0.84 6.63
N ILE A 93 -8.49 -0.30 6.45
CA ILE A 93 -8.01 -1.60 6.95
C ILE A 93 -6.63 -1.92 6.36
N LEU A 94 -6.44 -1.74 5.05
CA LEU A 94 -5.14 -1.94 4.39
C LEU A 94 -4.07 -0.98 4.91
N SER A 95 -4.44 0.27 5.20
CA SER A 95 -3.53 1.25 5.81
C SER A 95 -3.11 0.82 7.22
N GLY A 96 -4.04 0.27 8.00
CA GLY A 96 -3.74 -0.33 9.30
C GLY A 96 -2.77 -1.52 9.19
N TYR A 97 -3.00 -2.41 8.22
CA TYR A 97 -2.12 -3.54 7.96
C TYR A 97 -0.71 -3.11 7.51
N HIS A 98 -0.61 -2.09 6.65
CA HIS A 98 0.67 -1.47 6.28
C HIS A 98 1.41 -0.93 7.52
N GLY A 99 0.69 -0.27 8.43
CA GLY A 99 1.25 0.22 9.69
C GLY A 99 1.77 -0.91 10.58
N PHE A 100 1.02 -2.01 10.70
CA PHE A 100 1.45 -3.21 11.44
C PHE A 100 2.74 -3.79 10.86
N LEU A 101 2.81 -3.97 9.54
CA LEU A 101 4.02 -4.47 8.86
C LEU A 101 5.22 -3.54 9.04
N SER A 102 4.99 -2.22 9.02
CA SER A 102 6.02 -1.22 9.30
C SER A 102 6.56 -1.30 10.73
N LYS A 103 5.71 -1.71 11.70
CA LYS A 103 6.14 -1.97 13.07
C LYS A 103 7.00 -3.24 13.13
N CYS A 104 6.54 -4.35 12.55
CA CYS A 104 7.29 -5.61 12.53
C CYS A 104 8.67 -5.49 11.87
N LEU A 105 8.85 -4.56 10.92
CA LEU A 105 10.15 -4.29 10.30
C LEU A 105 11.15 -3.62 11.27
N LYS A 106 10.66 -2.87 12.27
CA LYS A 106 11.49 -2.13 13.21
C LYS A 106 11.94 -2.99 14.40
N ASP A 107 11.18 -4.03 14.70
CA ASP A 107 11.46 -5.03 15.73
C ASP A 107 12.54 -6.01 15.23
#